data_AF-A0A1B6DD19-F1
#
_entry.id   AF-A0A1B6DD19-F1
#
_cell.length_a   1.000
_cell.length_b   1.000
_cell.length_c   1.000
_cell.angle_alpha   90.00
_cell.angle_beta   90.00
_cell.angle_gamma   90.00
#
_symmetry.space_group_name_H-M   'P 1'
#
loop_
_entity.id
_entity.type
_entity.pdbx_description
1 polymer ?
#
loop_
_entity_poly.entity_id
_entity_poly.type
_entity_poly.pdbx_seq_one_letter_code
_entity_poly.pdbx_strand_id
1 'polypeptide(L)'
;YKNKPRSDLQEDPTDINKNIPRSDLQGDPTDIYKKKTRSDLKGNPTDIYKNKPRSDLQEDPTDINKNIPSSDLQGDPTDINKNIPKSDLPVDPTDIYKNKPRSNLQGDPTDIYKNKPRSNLQG
;
A
#
# COMPACT_ATOMS: atom_id res chain seq x y z
N TYR A 1 10.46 21.12 3.17
CA TYR A 1 10.07 20.29 2.01
C TYR A 1 11.29 19.95 1.17
N LYS A 2 11.96 18.85 1.47
CA LYS A 2 13.15 18.39 0.74
C LYS A 2 12.73 17.32 -0.29
N ASN A 3 13.48 17.23 -1.39
CA ASN A 3 13.52 16.00 -2.19
C ASN A 3 14.64 15.16 -1.58
N LYS A 4 14.34 13.95 -1.11
CA LYS A 4 15.34 12.99 -0.63
C LYS A 4 15.40 11.82 -1.61
N PRO A 5 16.57 11.21 -1.85
CA PRO A 5 16.67 10.03 -2.72
C PRO A 5 16.07 8.78 -2.08
N ARG A 6 16.06 8.71 -0.74
CA ARG A 6 15.47 7.63 0.07
C ARG A 6 15.02 8.17 1.43
N SER A 7 14.04 7.52 2.04
CA SER A 7 13.70 7.71 3.46
C SER A 7 13.57 6.33 4.11
N ASP A 8 14.27 6.10 5.21
CA ASP A 8 14.21 4.86 5.95
C ASP A 8 13.86 5.23 7.39
N LEU A 9 12.71 4.75 7.87
CA LEU A 9 12.19 5.07 9.19
C LEU A 9 11.93 3.79 9.98
N GLN A 10 12.20 3.85 11.28
CA GLN A 10 12.12 2.74 12.22
C GLN A 10 11.48 3.23 13.52
N GLU A 11 10.78 2.35 14.23
CA GLU A 11 10.07 2.66 15.48
C GLU A 11 8.88 3.61 15.20
N ASP A 12 8.75 4.73 15.92
CA ASP A 12 7.57 5.60 15.86
C ASP A 12 7.82 7.04 15.29
N PRO A 13 8.66 7.23 14.25
CA PRO A 13 8.96 8.55 13.72
C PRO A 13 7.82 9.09 12.85
N THR A 14 7.87 10.40 12.61
CA THR A 14 6.95 11.09 11.69
C THR A 14 7.73 11.97 10.70
N ASP A 15 7.53 11.79 9.39
CA ASP A 15 8.13 12.63 8.34
C ASP A 15 7.10 13.10 7.29
N ILE A 16 7.38 14.26 6.70
CA ILE A 16 6.58 14.85 5.63
C ILE A 16 7.50 15.33 4.52
N ASN A 17 7.42 14.67 3.35
CA ASN A 17 8.25 15.01 2.20
C ASN A 17 7.43 15.21 0.91
N LYS A 18 8.03 15.93 -0.05
CA LYS A 18 7.38 16.16 -1.35
C LYS A 18 7.61 14.97 -2.29
N ASN A 19 8.86 14.64 -2.57
CA ASN A 19 9.21 13.56 -3.47
C ASN A 19 10.33 12.72 -2.87
N ILE A 20 10.12 11.41 -2.86
CA ILE A 20 11.13 10.42 -2.53
C ILE A 20 11.01 9.26 -3.50
N PRO A 21 12.08 8.85 -4.20
CA PRO A 21 12.06 7.67 -5.04
C PRO A 21 11.66 6.39 -4.29
N ARG A 22 12.26 6.13 -3.13
CA ARG A 22 12.03 4.91 -2.33
C ARG A 22 11.92 5.23 -0.84
N SER A 23 10.99 4.58 -0.14
CA SER A 23 11.08 4.55 1.32
C SER A 23 10.71 3.19 1.86
N ASP A 24 11.38 2.84 2.94
CA ASP A 24 11.17 1.61 3.67
C ASP A 24 10.82 1.99 5.11
N LEU A 25 9.67 1.52 5.59
CA LEU A 25 9.15 1.84 6.92
C LEU A 25 9.03 0.56 7.75
N GLN A 26 9.54 0.59 8.98
CA GLN A 26 9.49 -0.54 9.90
C GLN A 26 9.02 -0.11 11.30
N GLY A 27 8.18 -0.91 11.95
CA GLY A 27 7.60 -0.57 13.26
C GLY A 27 6.29 0.17 13.08
N ASP A 28 6.09 1.28 13.80
CA ASP A 28 4.87 2.07 13.75
C ASP A 28 5.08 3.54 13.28
N PRO A 29 5.92 3.80 12.24
CA PRO A 29 6.14 5.16 11.74
C PRO A 29 4.89 5.70 11.03
N THR A 30 4.76 7.03 11.03
CA THR A 30 3.69 7.74 10.30
C THR A 30 4.26 8.71 9.28
N ASP A 31 3.95 8.54 8.01
CA ASP A 31 4.51 9.38 6.95
C ASP A 31 3.50 9.93 5.95
N ILE A 32 3.86 11.08 5.36
CA ILE A 32 3.07 11.68 4.27
C ILE A 32 3.99 12.13 3.12
N TYR A 33 3.70 11.62 1.93
CA TYR A 33 4.46 11.93 0.71
C TYR A 33 3.56 12.37 -0.46
N LYS A 34 3.98 13.35 -1.27
CA LYS A 34 3.22 13.70 -2.50
C LYS A 34 3.46 12.70 -3.63
N LYS A 35 4.71 12.33 -3.91
CA LYS A 35 5.06 11.36 -4.95
C LYS A 35 6.13 10.41 -4.45
N LYS A 36 5.95 9.13 -4.79
CA LYS A 36 6.91 8.08 -4.50
C LYS A 36 7.00 7.09 -5.64
N THR A 37 8.12 6.39 -5.79
CA THR A 37 8.30 5.37 -6.84
C THR A 37 8.06 3.96 -6.31
N ARG A 38 8.49 3.68 -5.07
CA ARG A 38 8.29 2.40 -4.39
C ARG A 38 8.21 2.61 -2.88
N SER A 39 7.37 1.84 -2.18
CA SER A 39 7.56 1.62 -0.75
C SER A 39 7.49 0.17 -0.35
N ASP A 40 8.18 -0.13 0.73
CA ASP A 40 8.12 -1.38 1.45
C ASP A 40 7.71 -1.04 2.91
N LEU A 41 6.57 -1.57 3.39
CA LEU A 41 6.01 -1.30 4.73
C LEU A 41 5.97 -2.60 5.55
N LYS A 42 6.49 -2.58 6.78
CA LYS A 42 6.48 -3.72 7.71
C LYS A 42 6.16 -3.30 9.14
N GLY A 43 5.36 -4.08 9.87
CA GLY A 43 4.87 -3.72 11.20
C GLY A 43 3.49 -3.07 11.10
N ASN A 44 3.27 -1.99 11.84
CA ASN A 44 2.04 -1.20 11.76
C ASN A 44 2.29 0.25 11.27
N PRO A 45 3.11 0.49 10.22
CA PRO A 45 3.32 1.82 9.70
C PRO A 45 2.03 2.38 9.10
N THR A 46 1.87 3.70 9.19
CA THR A 46 0.82 4.44 8.49
C THR A 46 1.45 5.35 7.44
N ASP A 47 1.03 5.24 6.17
CA ASP A 47 1.55 6.13 5.14
C ASP A 47 0.47 6.63 4.16
N ILE A 48 0.63 7.88 3.71
CA ILE A 48 -0.31 8.59 2.86
C ILE A 48 0.39 9.17 1.63
N TYR A 49 -0.08 8.76 0.45
CA TYR A 49 0.48 9.17 -0.84
C TYR A 49 -0.55 9.72 -1.84
N LYS A 50 -0.08 10.50 -2.82
CA LYS A 50 -0.91 10.80 -4.01
C LYS A 50 -0.65 9.88 -5.20
N ASN A 51 0.60 9.49 -5.45
CA ASN A 51 0.98 8.65 -6.60
C ASN A 51 2.16 7.77 -6.20
N LYS A 52 2.05 6.46 -6.48
CA LYS A 52 3.10 5.46 -6.21
C LYS A 52 3.00 4.30 -7.20
N PRO A 53 4.04 3.96 -7.95
CA PRO A 53 4.08 2.82 -8.87
C PRO A 53 3.88 1.44 -8.22
N ARG A 54 4.47 1.23 -7.03
CA ARG A 54 4.47 -0.07 -6.35
C ARG A 54 4.46 0.05 -4.83
N SER A 55 3.66 -0.78 -4.17
CA SER A 55 3.66 -1.01 -2.72
C SER A 55 3.87 -2.49 -2.41
N ASP A 56 4.72 -2.77 -1.42
CA ASP A 56 4.83 -4.09 -0.80
C ASP A 56 4.50 -3.90 0.70
N LEU A 57 3.44 -4.56 1.20
CA LEU A 57 2.90 -4.43 2.57
C LEU A 57 2.99 -5.77 3.32
N GLN A 58 3.46 -5.76 4.56
CA GLN A 58 3.58 -6.96 5.41
C GLN A 58 3.15 -6.68 6.85
N GLU A 59 2.50 -7.66 7.49
CA GLU A 59 1.93 -7.58 8.85
C GLU A 59 0.65 -6.72 8.80
N ASP A 60 0.53 -5.64 9.59
CA ASP A 60 -0.70 -4.86 9.71
C ASP A 60 -0.53 -3.37 9.31
N PRO A 61 0.13 -3.04 8.18
CA PRO A 61 0.34 -1.65 7.76
C PRO A 61 -0.95 -1.02 7.24
N THR A 62 -1.01 0.31 7.31
CA THR A 62 -2.05 1.12 6.68
C THR A 62 -1.45 1.96 5.54
N ASP A 63 -1.88 1.70 4.29
CA ASP A 63 -1.52 2.51 3.11
C ASP A 63 -2.76 3.24 2.56
N ILE A 64 -2.64 4.55 2.37
CA ILE A 64 -3.69 5.39 1.78
C ILE A 64 -3.16 6.09 0.55
N ASN A 65 -3.68 5.75 -0.63
CA ASN A 65 -3.19 6.36 -1.86
C ASN A 65 -4.30 6.59 -2.91
N LYS A 66 -4.02 7.46 -3.88
CA LYS A 66 -4.92 7.72 -5.01
C LYS A 66 -4.62 6.81 -6.19
N ASN A 67 -3.36 6.54 -6.49
CA ASN A 67 -2.97 5.74 -7.66
C ASN A 67 -1.81 4.81 -7.31
N ILE A 68 -2.06 3.51 -7.41
CA ILE A 68 -1.07 2.44 -7.32
C ILE A 68 -1.20 1.47 -8.50
N PRO A 69 -0.24 1.40 -9.44
CA PRO A 69 -0.21 0.40 -10.49
C PRO A 69 -0.15 -1.06 -10.03
N SER A 70 0.53 -1.36 -8.92
CA SER A 70 0.71 -2.71 -8.38
C SER A 70 0.87 -2.70 -6.87
N SER A 71 0.17 -3.59 -6.18
CA SER A 71 0.35 -3.84 -4.75
C SER A 71 0.55 -5.33 -4.46
N ASP A 72 1.52 -5.64 -3.60
CA ASP A 72 1.75 -6.97 -3.05
C ASP A 72 1.49 -6.89 -1.54
N LEU A 73 0.42 -7.53 -1.07
CA LEU A 73 0.00 -7.50 0.33
C LEU A 73 0.35 -8.84 1.00
N GLN A 74 0.59 -8.87 2.31
CA GLN A 74 0.74 -10.10 3.12
C GLN A 74 0.35 -9.79 4.58
N GLY A 75 -0.30 -10.74 5.26
CA GLY A 75 -0.81 -10.54 6.63
C GLY A 75 -2.21 -9.92 6.61
N ASP A 76 -2.44 -8.95 7.49
CA ASP A 76 -3.74 -8.26 7.63
C ASP A 76 -3.64 -6.75 7.29
N PRO A 77 -3.03 -6.35 6.15
CA PRO A 77 -2.85 -4.95 5.82
C PRO A 77 -4.19 -4.29 5.48
N THR A 78 -4.24 -2.97 5.73
CA THR A 78 -5.32 -2.11 5.27
C THR A 78 -4.85 -1.25 4.11
N ASP A 79 -5.42 -1.45 2.92
CA ASP A 79 -5.11 -0.65 1.73
C ASP A 79 -6.34 0.11 1.20
N ILE A 80 -6.19 1.44 1.12
CA ILE A 80 -7.26 2.34 0.68
C ILE A 80 -6.79 3.06 -0.59
N ASN A 81 -7.24 2.59 -1.76
CA ASN A 81 -6.86 3.16 -3.04
C ASN A 81 -8.01 3.59 -3.95
N LYS A 82 -7.81 4.66 -4.74
CA LYS A 82 -8.78 4.98 -5.80
C LYS A 82 -8.61 4.09 -7.03
N ASN A 83 -7.38 3.85 -7.48
CA ASN A 83 -7.10 3.09 -8.69
C ASN A 83 -5.97 2.09 -8.44
N ILE A 84 -6.26 0.79 -8.62
CA ILE A 84 -5.26 -0.28 -8.68
C ILE A 84 -5.46 -1.18 -9.89
N PRO A 85 -4.54 -1.23 -10.87
CA PRO A 85 -4.55 -2.16 -11.99
C PRO A 85 -4.37 -3.64 -11.61
N LYS A 86 -3.53 -3.94 -10.60
CA LYS A 86 -3.16 -5.31 -10.20
C LYS A 86 -2.86 -5.38 -8.70
N SER A 87 -3.33 -6.42 -8.04
CA SER A 87 -2.89 -6.78 -6.68
C SER A 87 -2.74 -8.28 -6.50
N ASP A 88 -1.81 -8.67 -5.64
CA ASP A 88 -1.66 -10.04 -5.13
C ASP A 88 -1.91 -10.03 -3.61
N LEU A 89 -2.85 -10.87 -3.15
CA LEU A 89 -3.47 -10.79 -1.82
C LEU A 89 -3.53 -12.19 -1.16
N PRO A 90 -2.62 -12.50 -0.23
CA PRO A 90 -2.64 -13.69 0.60
C PRO A 90 -3.03 -13.38 2.05
N VAL A 91 -3.90 -14.22 2.60
CA VAL A 91 -4.46 -14.21 3.97
C VAL A 91 -5.65 -13.26 4.10
N ASP A 92 -5.64 -12.21 4.92
CA ASP A 92 -6.88 -11.49 5.29
C ASP A 92 -6.77 -9.95 5.13
N PRO A 93 -6.39 -9.43 3.95
CA PRO A 93 -6.29 -7.99 3.75
C PRO A 93 -7.66 -7.30 3.79
N THR A 94 -7.67 -6.05 4.26
CA THR A 94 -8.82 -5.14 4.16
C THR A 94 -8.58 -4.10 3.08
N ASP A 95 -9.44 -4.10 2.08
CA ASP A 95 -9.15 -3.49 0.80
C ASP A 95 -10.33 -2.62 0.32
N ILE A 96 -10.10 -1.31 0.16
CA ILE A 96 -11.13 -0.36 -0.27
C ILE A 96 -10.73 0.30 -1.59
N TYR A 97 -11.41 -0.06 -2.67
CA TYR A 97 -11.06 0.40 -4.02
C TYR A 97 -12.21 0.98 -4.84
N LYS A 98 -11.91 2.06 -5.58
CA LYS A 98 -12.87 2.55 -6.60
C LYS A 98 -12.76 1.77 -7.92
N ASN A 99 -11.55 1.54 -8.42
CA ASN A 99 -11.30 0.85 -9.68
C ASN A 99 -10.23 -0.23 -9.51
N LYS A 100 -10.60 -1.50 -9.73
CA LYS A 100 -9.66 -2.62 -9.78
C LYS A 100 -9.98 -3.53 -10.97
N PRO A 101 -9.07 -3.75 -11.94
CA PRO A 101 -9.33 -4.62 -13.08
C PRO A 101 -8.89 -6.08 -12.86
N ARG A 102 -7.88 -6.37 -12.01
CA ARG A 102 -7.38 -7.73 -11.75
C ARG A 102 -6.88 -7.92 -10.31
N SER A 103 -7.25 -9.04 -9.69
CA SER A 103 -6.71 -9.50 -8.40
C SER A 103 -6.49 -11.01 -8.40
N ASN A 104 -5.43 -11.46 -7.74
CA ASN A 104 -5.27 -12.84 -7.29
C ASN A 104 -5.50 -12.86 -5.78
N LEU A 105 -6.43 -13.70 -5.33
CA LEU A 105 -6.89 -13.77 -3.94
C LEU A 105 -6.59 -15.16 -3.36
N GLN A 106 -6.09 -15.19 -2.13
CA GLN A 106 -5.93 -16.38 -1.30
C GLN A 106 -6.23 -15.98 0.17
N GLY A 107 -6.92 -16.84 0.94
CA GLY A 107 -7.38 -16.52 2.31
C GLY A 107 -8.78 -15.92 2.34
N ASP A 108 -9.11 -15.13 3.37
CA ASP A 108 -10.43 -14.52 3.60
C ASP A 108 -10.38 -12.97 3.51
N PRO A 109 -10.03 -12.41 2.33
CA PRO A 109 -9.94 -10.95 2.14
C PRO A 109 -11.29 -10.25 2.32
N THR A 110 -11.26 -9.08 2.95
CA THR A 110 -12.41 -8.18 3.04
C THR A 110 -12.27 -7.06 2.02
N ASP A 111 -13.05 -7.16 0.94
CA ASP A 111 -12.96 -6.22 -0.17
C ASP A 111 -14.22 -5.35 -0.36
N ILE A 112 -14.03 -4.04 -0.53
CA ILE A 112 -15.08 -3.10 -0.96
C ILE A 112 -14.70 -2.48 -2.30
N TYR A 113 -15.45 -2.82 -3.35
CA TYR A 113 -15.24 -2.34 -4.72
C TYR A 113 -16.39 -1.48 -5.24
N LYS A 114 -16.08 -0.33 -5.84
CA LYS A 114 -17.05 0.36 -6.70
C LYS A 114 -17.16 -0.27 -8.09
N ASN A 115 -16.02 -0.68 -8.67
CA ASN A 115 -15.95 -1.41 -9.94
C ASN A 115 -15.23 -2.75 -9.69
N LYS A 116 -15.98 -3.85 -9.83
CA LYS A 116 -15.54 -5.19 -9.43
C LYS A 116 -14.43 -5.73 -10.36
N PRO A 117 -13.32 -6.26 -9.82
CA PRO A 117 -12.26 -6.86 -10.64
C PRO A 117 -12.70 -8.19 -11.26
N ARG A 118 -11.97 -8.61 -12.30
CA ARG A 118 -11.90 -10.03 -12.65
C ARG A 118 -10.94 -10.71 -11.67
N SER A 119 -11.46 -11.58 -10.81
CA SER A 119 -10.67 -12.37 -9.87
C SER A 119 -10.52 -13.82 -10.33
N ASN A 120 -9.36 -14.41 -10.08
CA ASN A 120 -9.15 -15.86 -10.10
C ASN A 120 -8.89 -16.28 -8.66
N LEU A 121 -9.75 -17.13 -8.10
CA LEU A 121 -9.54 -17.73 -6.79
C LEU A 121 -8.78 -19.05 -6.99
N GLN A 122 -7.59 -19.19 -6.42
CA GLN A 122 -6.90 -20.47 -6.33
C GLN A 122 -7.14 -21.03 -4.91
N GLY A 123 -7.73 -22.22 -4.85
CA GLY A 123 -7.93 -22.97 -3.60
C GLY A 123 -6.71 -23.78 -3.21
#